data_AF-A0A1G0XUJ9-F1
#
_entry.id   AF-A0A1G0XUJ9-F1
#
_cell.length_a   1.000
_cell.length_b   1.000
_cell.length_c   1.000
_cell.angle_alpha   90.00
_cell.angle_beta   90.00
_cell.angle_gamma   90.00
#
_symmetry.space_group_name_H-M   'P 1'
#
loop_
_entity.id
_entity.type
_entity.pdbx_description
1 polymer ?
#
loop_
_entity_poly.entity_id
_entity_poly.type
_entity_poly.pdbx_seq_one_letter_code
_entity_poly.pdbx_strand_id
1 'polypeptide(L)'
;MLSIIGTAEATNIEWSIMENIRQKKTDTPKAEIKKIKCPYCKAIEDWCGGSKCPSCGKYALKPGFFVRKDFIRHERKPRTVIMPWLLSGTMWNYAAFMGKMPRWVIYLGGFCIVGAFLLAPHLSSESPEALAAAKYNLNVLGIALDLFKKDCGRYPTTAEGLSALVKDPQIKGWKGPYIEKLKNDPWKHQFMYSLVGENVFLYSTGLDGIDGSKDDVFNTSVSPASANPLNEDDEAVVTVTVGK
;
A
#
# COMPACT_ATOMS: atom_id res chain seq x y z
N MET A 1 -36.33 -41.52 -43.12
CA MET A 1 -37.22 -40.69 -42.28
C MET A 1 -36.90 -40.90 -40.80
N LEU A 2 -35.69 -40.57 -40.33
CA LEU A 2 -35.37 -40.50 -38.90
C LEU A 2 -34.28 -39.44 -38.71
N SER A 3 -34.68 -38.19 -38.83
CA SER A 3 -33.93 -37.02 -38.38
C SER A 3 -34.96 -36.12 -37.68
N ILE A 4 -34.52 -35.36 -36.67
CA ILE A 4 -35.26 -34.25 -36.04
C ILE A 4 -36.19 -34.60 -34.85
N ILE A 5 -35.79 -35.44 -33.87
CA ILE A 5 -36.50 -35.49 -32.57
C ILE A 5 -35.64 -35.02 -31.37
N GLY A 6 -34.32 -34.94 -31.51
CA GLY A 6 -33.43 -34.63 -30.38
C GLY A 6 -33.17 -33.15 -30.04
N THR A 7 -33.68 -32.18 -30.82
CA THR A 7 -33.31 -30.75 -30.66
C THR A 7 -34.37 -29.88 -29.97
N ALA A 8 -35.56 -30.41 -29.69
CA ALA A 8 -36.66 -29.63 -29.11
C ALA A 8 -36.59 -29.51 -27.58
N GLU A 9 -36.02 -30.49 -26.88
CA GLU A 9 -35.89 -30.43 -25.41
C GLU A 9 -34.70 -29.56 -24.95
N ALA A 10 -33.63 -29.50 -25.74
CA ALA A 10 -32.45 -28.69 -25.41
C ALA A 10 -32.73 -27.18 -25.44
N THR A 11 -33.57 -26.70 -26.36
CA THR A 11 -33.93 -25.27 -26.47
C THR A 11 -34.87 -24.80 -25.36
N ASN A 12 -35.65 -25.72 -24.76
CA ASN A 12 -36.59 -25.40 -23.69
C ASN A 12 -35.88 -25.17 -22.34
N ILE A 13 -34.84 -25.98 -22.07
CA ILE A 13 -34.00 -25.81 -20.88
C ILE A 13 -33.20 -24.50 -20.97
N GLU A 14 -32.66 -24.19 -22.16
CA GLU A 14 -31.89 -22.97 -22.38
C GLU A 14 -32.75 -21.70 -22.28
N TRP A 15 -34.00 -21.74 -22.78
CA TRP A 15 -34.97 -20.65 -22.57
C TRP A 15 -35.32 -20.45 -21.11
N SER A 16 -35.55 -21.54 -20.36
CA SER A 16 -35.88 -21.47 -18.92
C SER A 16 -34.73 -20.87 -18.11
N ILE A 17 -33.48 -21.23 -18.42
CA ILE A 17 -32.29 -20.67 -17.77
C ILE A 17 -32.15 -19.18 -18.08
N MET A 18 -32.38 -18.77 -19.33
CA MET A 18 -32.27 -17.37 -19.74
C MET A 18 -33.36 -16.48 -19.13
N GLU A 19 -34.59 -16.98 -18.96
CA GLU A 19 -35.67 -16.25 -18.29
C GLU A 19 -35.39 -16.07 -16.78
N ASN A 20 -34.85 -17.11 -16.14
CA ASN A 20 -34.49 -17.09 -14.71
C ASN A 20 -33.32 -16.10 -14.44
N ILE A 21 -32.38 -15.99 -15.38
CA ILE A 21 -31.32 -14.96 -15.35
C ILE A 21 -31.90 -13.56 -15.56
N ARG A 22 -32.90 -13.40 -16.44
CA ARG A 22 -33.58 -12.12 -16.66
C ARG A 22 -34.32 -11.64 -15.41
N GLN A 23 -35.06 -12.54 -14.74
CA GLN A 23 -35.75 -12.23 -13.49
C GLN A 23 -34.78 -11.84 -12.36
N LYS A 24 -33.66 -12.55 -12.20
CA LYS A 24 -32.65 -12.18 -11.18
C LYS A 24 -32.03 -10.78 -11.35
N LYS A 25 -32.03 -10.23 -12.57
CA LYS A 25 -31.52 -8.86 -12.82
C LYS A 25 -32.49 -7.76 -12.42
N THR A 26 -33.80 -8.03 -12.36
CA THR A 26 -34.81 -7.05 -11.95
C THR A 26 -34.96 -6.95 -10.43
N ASP A 27 -34.44 -7.93 -9.69
CA ASP A 27 -34.58 -8.07 -8.24
C ASP A 27 -33.44 -7.41 -7.43
N THR A 28 -32.73 -6.42 -8.00
CA THR A 28 -31.82 -5.61 -7.19
C THR A 28 -32.62 -4.91 -6.09
N PRO A 29 -32.27 -5.06 -4.80
CA PRO A 29 -33.05 -4.49 -3.72
C PRO A 29 -33.08 -2.97 -3.88
N LYS A 30 -34.27 -2.40 -4.09
CA LYS A 30 -34.49 -0.95 -4.01
C LYS A 30 -34.02 -0.51 -2.62
N ALA A 31 -32.93 0.25 -2.56
CA ALA A 31 -32.37 0.74 -1.32
C ALA A 31 -33.47 1.45 -0.51
N GLU A 32 -33.80 0.92 0.66
CA GLU A 32 -34.77 1.50 1.58
C GLU A 32 -34.24 2.88 2.03
N ILE A 33 -34.88 3.95 1.54
CA ILE A 33 -34.47 5.32 1.80
C ILE A 33 -34.82 5.63 3.26
N LYS A 34 -33.84 5.50 4.16
CA LYS A 34 -34.02 5.81 5.58
C LYS A 34 -34.18 7.32 5.74
N LYS A 35 -35.30 7.77 6.33
CA LYS A 35 -35.54 9.17 6.75
C LYS A 35 -34.43 9.64 7.69
N ILE A 36 -33.71 10.69 7.32
CA ILE A 36 -32.62 11.27 8.13
C ILE A 36 -32.97 12.72 8.45
N LYS A 37 -32.75 13.12 9.71
CA LYS A 37 -32.92 14.49 10.17
C LYS A 37 -31.74 15.36 9.74
N CYS A 38 -32.01 16.47 9.04
CA CYS A 38 -30.95 17.39 8.63
C CYS A 38 -30.32 18.10 9.86
N PRO A 39 -28.98 18.17 9.98
CA PRO A 39 -28.33 18.81 11.13
C PRO A 39 -28.53 20.34 11.16
N TYR A 40 -28.77 20.97 10.01
CA TYR A 40 -28.93 22.42 9.91
C TYR A 40 -30.37 22.88 10.14
N CYS A 41 -31.34 22.36 9.37
CA CYS A 41 -32.74 22.81 9.43
C CYS A 41 -33.67 21.90 10.24
N LYS A 42 -33.18 20.75 10.73
CA LYS A 42 -33.97 19.77 11.51
C LYS A 42 -35.18 19.15 10.80
N ALA A 43 -35.39 19.42 9.50
CA ALA A 43 -36.40 18.75 8.68
C ALA A 43 -36.10 17.24 8.56
N ILE A 44 -37.17 16.43 8.48
CA ILE A 44 -37.11 14.97 8.32
C ILE A 44 -37.59 14.65 6.91
N GLU A 45 -36.65 14.38 6.00
CA GLU A 45 -36.93 14.18 4.57
C GLU A 45 -36.21 12.94 4.02
N ASP A 46 -36.77 12.39 2.93
CA ASP A 46 -36.26 11.21 2.21
C ASP A 46 -35.14 11.61 1.24
N TRP A 47 -33.96 11.97 1.75
CA TRP A 47 -32.79 12.32 0.93
C TRP A 47 -31.66 11.29 1.02
N CYS A 48 -31.05 10.97 -0.12
CA CYS A 48 -29.85 10.15 -0.18
C CYS A 48 -28.62 11.06 0.00
N GLY A 49 -27.76 10.74 0.99
CA GLY A 49 -26.56 11.54 1.29
C GLY A 49 -25.69 11.72 0.05
N GLY A 50 -25.53 12.97 -0.38
CA GLY A 50 -24.83 13.36 -1.62
C GLY A 50 -25.51 14.52 -2.37
N SER A 51 -26.80 14.78 -2.13
CA SER A 51 -27.54 15.91 -2.70
C SER A 51 -27.72 17.07 -1.70
N LYS A 52 -28.08 18.26 -2.21
CA LYS A 52 -28.45 19.42 -1.38
C LYS A 52 -29.79 19.17 -0.68
N CYS A 53 -29.96 19.69 0.54
CA CYS A 53 -31.22 19.60 1.25
C CYS A 53 -32.32 20.38 0.50
N PRO A 54 -33.50 19.81 0.24
CA PRO A 54 -34.62 20.54 -0.37
C PRO A 54 -35.08 21.73 0.47
N SER A 55 -35.10 21.57 1.80
CA SER A 55 -35.57 22.60 2.72
C SER A 55 -34.60 23.76 2.92
N CYS A 56 -33.28 23.50 2.98
CA CYS A 56 -32.29 24.55 3.32
C CYS A 56 -31.15 24.75 2.31
N GLY A 57 -31.09 23.95 1.25
CA GLY A 57 -30.09 24.06 0.18
C GLY A 57 -28.65 23.68 0.57
N LYS A 58 -28.38 23.36 1.84
CA LYS A 58 -27.03 23.00 2.34
C LYS A 58 -26.73 21.52 2.13
N TYR A 59 -25.46 21.20 1.88
CA TYR A 59 -24.96 19.83 1.84
C TYR A 59 -24.69 19.33 3.27
N ALA A 60 -25.17 18.13 3.61
CA ALA A 60 -24.78 17.45 4.84
C ALA A 60 -23.77 16.35 4.50
N LEU A 61 -22.53 16.51 4.95
CA LEU A 61 -21.52 15.45 4.92
C LEU A 61 -21.83 14.48 6.06
N LYS A 62 -22.26 13.26 5.74
CA LYS A 62 -22.46 12.22 6.75
C LYS A 62 -21.09 11.66 7.14
N PRO A 63 -20.72 11.63 8.44
CA PRO A 63 -19.53 10.89 8.86
C PRO A 63 -19.79 9.40 8.61
N GLY A 64 -18.94 8.77 7.79
CA GLY A 64 -18.92 7.31 7.59
C GLY A 64 -19.68 6.74 6.39
N PHE A 65 -20.14 7.55 5.43
CA PHE A 65 -20.68 7.01 4.17
C PHE A 65 -19.55 6.81 3.15
N PHE A 66 -18.61 5.90 3.46
CA PHE A 66 -17.91 5.21 2.39
C PHE A 66 -18.98 4.39 1.68
N VAL A 67 -19.34 4.78 0.45
CA VAL A 67 -19.91 3.82 -0.49
C VAL A 67 -18.89 2.71 -0.52
N ARG A 68 -19.18 1.62 0.20
CA ARG A 68 -18.49 0.36 0.01
C ARG A 68 -18.74 0.10 -1.47
N LYS A 69 -17.71 0.30 -2.29
CA LYS A 69 -17.72 -0.10 -3.70
C LYS A 69 -17.83 -1.61 -3.61
N ASP A 70 -19.07 -2.07 -3.45
CA ASP A 70 -19.41 -3.47 -3.39
C ASP A 70 -19.00 -4.02 -4.74
N PHE A 71 -17.81 -4.61 -4.76
CA PHE A 71 -17.57 -5.89 -5.38
C PHE A 71 -18.21 -6.03 -6.76
N ILE A 72 -17.87 -5.13 -7.70
CA ILE A 72 -17.73 -5.57 -9.09
C ILE A 72 -16.40 -6.34 -9.15
N ARG A 73 -16.39 -7.52 -8.51
CA ARG A 73 -15.49 -8.59 -8.89
C ARG A 73 -15.97 -8.96 -10.29
N HIS A 74 -15.40 -8.30 -11.30
CA HIS A 74 -15.47 -8.81 -12.65
C HIS A 74 -14.98 -10.24 -12.56
N GLU A 75 -15.90 -11.19 -12.66
CA GLU A 75 -15.58 -12.59 -12.90
C GLU A 75 -14.81 -12.61 -14.21
N ARG A 76 -13.49 -12.46 -14.12
CA ARG A 76 -12.59 -12.86 -15.18
C ARG A 76 -12.85 -14.34 -15.31
N LYS A 77 -13.67 -14.72 -16.30
CA LYS A 77 -13.80 -16.12 -16.74
C LYS A 77 -12.38 -16.67 -16.75
N PRO A 78 -12.09 -17.77 -16.04
CA PRO A 78 -10.76 -18.33 -16.09
C PRO A 78 -10.48 -18.56 -17.58
N ARG A 79 -9.49 -17.85 -18.13
CA ARG A 79 -8.85 -18.33 -19.35
C ARG A 79 -8.28 -19.67 -18.93
N THR A 80 -9.03 -20.72 -19.21
CA THR A 80 -8.53 -22.08 -19.22
C THR A 80 -7.49 -22.08 -20.34
N VAL A 81 -6.28 -21.64 -20.00
CA VAL A 81 -5.09 -21.89 -20.80
C VAL A 81 -4.83 -23.37 -20.63
N ILE A 82 -5.65 -24.19 -21.29
CA ILE A 82 -5.36 -25.60 -21.50
C ILE A 82 -4.10 -25.56 -22.35
N MET A 83 -2.95 -25.69 -21.70
CA MET A 83 -1.65 -25.65 -22.33
C MET A 83 -1.59 -26.76 -23.38
N PRO A 84 -1.58 -26.43 -24.68
CA PRO A 84 -1.69 -27.43 -25.75
C PRO A 84 -0.53 -28.43 -25.77
N TRP A 85 0.56 -28.14 -25.07
CA TRP A 85 1.71 -29.02 -24.95
C TRP A 85 1.48 -30.24 -24.05
N LEU A 86 0.46 -30.25 -23.17
CA LEU A 86 0.22 -31.38 -22.25
C LEU A 86 -0.34 -32.64 -22.94
N LEU A 87 -0.83 -32.51 -24.17
CA LEU A 87 -1.38 -33.60 -24.99
C LEU A 87 -0.38 -34.14 -26.02
N SER A 88 0.80 -33.55 -26.14
CA SER A 88 1.86 -34.10 -27.00
C SER A 88 2.56 -35.24 -26.25
N GLY A 89 2.54 -36.46 -26.80
CA GLY A 89 3.08 -37.69 -26.22
C GLY A 89 4.60 -37.74 -25.98
N THR A 90 5.25 -36.60 -25.75
CA THR A 90 6.67 -36.51 -25.39
C THR A 90 6.95 -36.87 -23.93
N MET A 91 5.91 -36.99 -23.10
CA MET A 91 6.05 -37.38 -21.68
C MET A 91 6.54 -38.82 -21.46
N TRP A 92 6.38 -39.74 -22.42
CA TRP A 92 6.81 -41.14 -22.23
C TRP A 92 8.33 -41.35 -22.29
N ASN A 93 9.11 -40.38 -22.77
CA ASN A 93 10.57 -40.48 -22.75
C ASN A 93 11.25 -39.82 -21.53
N TYR A 94 10.52 -39.08 -20.70
CA TYR A 94 11.10 -38.48 -19.49
C TYR A 94 11.42 -39.52 -18.41
N ALA A 95 10.61 -40.58 -18.30
CA ALA A 95 10.86 -41.67 -17.36
C ALA A 95 12.14 -42.46 -17.70
N ALA A 96 12.42 -42.67 -18.99
CA ALA A 96 13.64 -43.33 -19.45
C ALA A 96 14.89 -42.46 -19.29
N PHE A 97 14.74 -41.13 -19.39
CA PHE A 97 15.83 -40.17 -19.19
C PHE A 97 16.21 -40.01 -17.71
N MET A 98 15.23 -40.05 -16.80
CA MET A 98 15.44 -39.87 -15.35
C MET A 98 16.17 -41.05 -14.68
N GLY A 99 16.14 -42.25 -15.27
CA GLY A 99 16.79 -43.44 -14.70
C GLY A 99 18.32 -43.50 -14.86
N LYS A 100 18.91 -42.66 -15.73
CA LYS A 100 20.37 -42.62 -15.98
C LYS A 100 21.06 -41.39 -15.38
N MET A 101 20.30 -40.51 -14.73
CA MET A 101 20.86 -39.30 -14.14
C MET A 101 21.66 -39.69 -12.88
N PRO A 102 22.94 -39.29 -12.80
CA PRO A 102 23.75 -39.61 -11.63
C PRO A 102 23.20 -38.86 -10.41
N ARG A 103 23.20 -39.53 -9.24
CA ARG A 103 22.49 -39.07 -8.03
C ARG A 103 22.81 -37.61 -7.64
N TRP A 104 24.03 -37.14 -7.92
CA TRP A 104 24.44 -35.75 -7.67
C TRP A 104 23.61 -34.70 -8.42
N VAL A 105 23.02 -35.03 -9.58
CA VAL A 105 22.17 -34.11 -10.34
C VAL A 105 20.81 -33.93 -9.67
N ILE A 106 20.27 -34.99 -9.04
CA ILE A 106 19.04 -34.91 -8.25
C ILE A 106 19.29 -34.06 -7.00
N TYR A 107 20.43 -34.25 -6.34
CA TYR A 107 20.82 -33.44 -5.18
C TYR A 107 21.06 -31.98 -5.55
N LEU A 108 21.70 -31.68 -6.69
CA LEU A 108 21.88 -30.32 -7.19
C LEU A 108 20.56 -29.65 -7.55
N GLY A 109 19.68 -30.35 -8.27
CA GLY A 109 18.35 -29.83 -8.61
C GLY A 109 17.53 -29.50 -7.36
N GLY A 110 17.50 -30.42 -6.39
CA GLY A 110 16.85 -30.19 -5.10
C GLY A 110 17.46 -29.03 -4.31
N PHE A 111 18.79 -28.93 -4.27
CA PHE A 111 19.50 -27.85 -3.59
C PHE A 111 19.24 -26.48 -4.22
N CYS A 112 19.18 -26.38 -5.55
CA CYS A 112 18.82 -25.14 -6.25
C CYS A 112 17.39 -24.70 -5.93
N ILE A 113 16.43 -25.63 -5.84
CA ILE A 113 15.03 -25.30 -5.51
C ILE A 113 14.91 -24.81 -4.07
N VAL A 114 15.58 -25.48 -3.12
CA VAL A 114 15.61 -25.06 -1.71
C VAL A 114 16.33 -23.72 -1.56
N GLY A 115 17.44 -23.52 -2.28
CA GLY A 115 18.16 -22.25 -2.32
C GLY A 115 17.30 -21.10 -2.85
N ALA A 116 16.56 -21.32 -3.95
CA ALA A 116 15.65 -20.32 -4.49
C ALA A 116 14.50 -19.97 -3.53
N PHE A 117 14.00 -20.94 -2.76
CA PHE A 117 12.97 -20.70 -1.74
C PHE A 117 13.49 -19.91 -0.53
N LEU A 118 14.73 -20.16 -0.10
CA LEU A 118 15.35 -19.47 1.02
C LEU A 118 15.86 -18.07 0.66
N LEU A 119 16.20 -17.84 -0.61
CA LEU A 119 16.65 -16.55 -1.12
C LEU A 119 15.53 -15.69 -1.72
N ALA A 120 14.26 -16.12 -1.65
CA ALA A 120 13.15 -15.30 -2.11
C ALA A 120 13.17 -13.96 -1.35
N PRO A 121 13.43 -12.82 -2.02
CA PRO A 121 13.35 -11.54 -1.36
C PRO A 121 11.91 -11.38 -0.91
N HIS A 122 11.73 -11.16 0.39
CA HIS A 122 10.44 -10.80 0.96
C HIS A 122 10.00 -9.53 0.21
N LEU A 123 9.06 -9.67 -0.73
CA LEU A 123 8.50 -8.55 -1.48
C LEU A 123 7.86 -7.64 -0.44
N SER A 124 8.59 -6.59 -0.07
CA SER A 124 8.11 -5.56 0.83
C SER A 124 7.11 -4.74 0.04
N SER A 125 5.85 -5.12 0.10
CA SER A 125 4.78 -4.22 -0.33
C SER A 125 4.81 -2.97 0.55
N GLU A 126 4.60 -1.81 -0.06
CA GLU A 126 4.30 -0.56 0.64
C GLU A 126 3.07 -0.79 1.54
N SER A 127 3.33 -1.13 2.80
CA SER A 127 2.29 -1.40 3.78
C SER A 127 2.19 -0.18 4.70
N PRO A 128 0.97 0.24 5.06
CA PRO A 128 0.79 1.36 5.99
C PRO A 128 1.45 1.09 7.35
N GLU A 129 1.58 -0.19 7.72
CA GLU A 129 2.28 -0.64 8.92
C GLU A 129 3.80 -0.39 8.84
N ALA A 130 4.42 -0.65 7.70
CA ALA A 130 5.84 -0.34 7.49
C ALA A 130 6.08 1.18 7.61
N LEU A 131 5.24 2.01 6.97
CA LEU A 131 5.36 3.46 7.09
C LEU A 131 5.23 3.94 8.55
N ALA A 132 4.29 3.37 9.32
CA ALA A 132 4.14 3.70 10.73
C ALA A 132 5.37 3.28 11.56
N ALA A 133 5.91 2.09 11.32
CA ALA A 133 7.11 1.61 11.99
C ALA A 133 8.35 2.46 11.67
N ALA A 134 8.52 2.87 10.41
CA ALA A 134 9.60 3.77 9.99
C ALA A 134 9.51 5.13 10.71
N LYS A 135 8.32 5.75 10.73
CA LYS A 135 8.07 7.01 11.47
C LYS A 135 8.35 6.89 12.95
N TYR A 136 7.94 5.78 13.57
CA TYR A 136 8.24 5.51 14.98
C TYR A 136 9.75 5.47 15.24
N ASN A 137 10.50 4.71 14.43
CA ASN A 137 11.95 4.62 14.56
C ASN A 137 12.66 5.97 14.36
N LEU A 138 12.20 6.77 13.39
CA LEU A 138 12.69 8.13 13.16
C LEU A 138 12.48 9.04 14.36
N ASN A 139 11.32 8.98 15.00
CA ASN A 139 11.03 9.74 16.22
C ASN A 139 11.94 9.32 17.38
N VAL A 140 12.15 8.01 17.57
CA VAL A 140 13.06 7.49 18.61
C VAL A 140 14.49 7.99 18.38
N LEU A 141 14.97 7.97 17.13
CA LEU A 141 16.28 8.50 16.77
C LEU A 141 16.36 10.02 16.98
N GLY A 142 15.30 10.78 16.67
CA GLY A 142 15.22 12.20 16.95
C GLY A 142 15.38 12.52 18.43
N ILE A 143 14.65 11.80 19.30
CA ILE A 143 14.76 11.95 20.76
C ILE A 143 16.19 11.62 21.24
N ALA A 144 16.80 10.57 20.70
CA ALA A 144 18.18 10.20 21.04
C ALA A 144 19.18 11.29 20.64
N LEU A 145 19.00 11.93 19.49
CA LEU A 145 19.83 13.05 19.04
C LEU A 145 19.68 14.28 19.94
N ASP A 146 18.46 14.56 20.41
CA ASP A 146 18.21 15.68 21.33
C ASP A 146 18.82 15.44 22.71
N LEU A 147 18.79 14.20 23.21
CA LEU A 147 19.50 13.81 24.42
C LEU A 147 21.02 13.95 24.27
N PHE A 148 21.56 13.52 23.12
CA PHE A 148 22.96 13.71 22.79
C PHE A 148 23.35 15.20 22.79
N LYS A 149 22.55 16.06 22.15
CA LYS A 149 22.77 17.52 22.17
C LYS A 149 22.68 18.09 23.59
N LYS A 150 21.76 17.61 24.41
CA LYS A 150 21.62 18.06 25.80
C LYS A 150 22.86 17.75 26.64
N ASP A 151 23.47 16.59 26.44
CA ASP A 151 24.62 16.15 27.24
C ASP A 151 25.97 16.64 26.68
N CYS A 152 26.16 16.58 25.37
CA CYS A 152 27.41 16.95 24.69
C CYS A 152 27.43 18.40 24.20
N GLY A 153 26.28 19.10 24.20
CA GLY A 153 26.13 20.48 23.73
C GLY A 153 26.06 20.64 22.20
N ARG A 154 26.23 19.56 21.43
CA ARG A 154 26.19 19.57 19.95
C ARG A 154 25.52 18.31 19.41
N TYR A 155 25.03 18.37 18.17
CA TYR A 155 24.66 17.14 17.44
C TYR A 155 25.91 16.40 16.92
N PRO A 156 25.82 15.08 16.63
CA PRO A 156 26.88 14.34 15.95
C PRO A 156 27.20 14.96 14.59
N THR A 157 28.44 14.89 14.13
CA THR A 157 28.78 15.35 12.77
C THR A 157 28.30 14.35 11.71
N THR A 158 28.23 14.73 10.45
CA THR A 158 27.90 13.81 9.35
C THR A 158 28.91 12.66 9.22
N ALA A 159 30.17 12.89 9.59
CA ALA A 159 31.21 11.85 9.61
C ALA A 159 31.05 10.85 10.77
N GLU A 160 30.58 11.32 11.93
CA GLU A 160 30.24 10.46 13.07
C GLU A 160 28.92 9.69 12.82
N GLY A 161 27.94 10.39 12.24
CA GLY A 161 26.63 9.87 11.88
C GLY A 161 25.84 9.35 13.09
N LEU A 162 24.89 8.45 12.83
CA LEU A 162 24.06 7.81 13.86
C LEU A 162 24.84 6.81 14.73
N SER A 163 26.07 6.46 14.34
CA SER A 163 26.91 5.53 15.10
C SER A 163 27.33 6.09 16.47
N ALA A 164 27.43 7.43 16.59
CA ALA A 164 27.74 8.15 17.82
C ALA A 164 26.65 8.01 18.90
N LEU A 165 25.44 7.59 18.53
CA LEU A 165 24.36 7.32 19.48
C LEU A 165 24.55 5.99 20.22
N VAL A 166 25.26 5.03 19.61
CA VAL A 166 25.49 3.69 20.15
C VAL A 166 26.87 3.59 20.78
N LYS A 167 27.89 4.07 20.08
CA LYS A 167 29.28 3.98 20.50
C LYS A 167 29.82 5.36 20.80
N ASP A 168 30.55 5.47 21.91
CA ASP A 168 31.18 6.72 22.31
C ASP A 168 32.13 7.24 21.21
N PRO A 169 31.88 8.43 20.65
CA PRO A 169 32.77 9.11 19.70
C PRO A 169 33.99 9.79 20.35
N GLN A 170 34.31 9.48 21.61
CA GLN A 170 35.38 10.08 22.40
C GLN A 170 35.13 11.57 22.73
N ILE A 171 33.88 11.93 22.97
CA ILE A 171 33.48 13.31 23.29
C ILE A 171 33.29 13.46 24.80
N LYS A 172 33.76 14.58 25.35
CA LYS A 172 33.52 14.93 26.76
C LYS A 172 32.02 15.16 26.99
N GLY A 173 31.44 14.45 27.95
CA GLY A 173 30.03 14.60 28.34
C GLY A 173 29.10 13.53 27.79
N TRP A 174 29.59 12.58 26.99
CA TRP A 174 28.81 11.42 26.58
C TRP A 174 28.45 10.54 27.80
N LYS A 175 27.16 10.34 28.05
CA LYS A 175 26.66 9.66 29.26
C LYS A 175 26.29 8.19 29.07
N GLY A 176 26.40 7.67 27.86
CA GLY A 176 26.04 6.30 27.55
C GLY A 176 25.38 6.17 26.18
N PRO A 177 25.07 4.92 25.78
CA PRO A 177 24.35 4.68 24.55
C PRO A 177 22.94 5.27 24.67
N TYR A 178 22.61 6.23 23.80
CA TYR A 178 21.29 6.84 23.72
C TYR A 178 20.28 5.92 23.04
N ILE A 179 20.77 4.91 22.32
CA ILE A 179 19.99 3.84 21.71
C ILE A 179 20.72 2.51 21.87
N GLU A 180 19.97 1.45 22.21
CA GLU A 180 20.54 0.11 22.39
C GLU A 180 21.13 -0.46 21.09
N LYS A 181 20.39 -0.28 19.99
CA LYS A 181 20.79 -0.77 18.67
C LYS A 181 20.15 0.08 17.58
N LEU A 182 20.94 0.38 16.56
CA LEU A 182 20.44 0.93 15.30
C LEU A 182 19.65 -0.16 14.58
N LYS A 183 18.32 -0.02 14.59
CA LYS A 183 17.43 -0.83 13.76
C LYS A 183 17.41 -0.21 12.36
N ASN A 184 17.43 -1.08 11.35
CA ASN A 184 17.17 -0.65 9.99
C ASN A 184 15.68 -0.31 9.84
N ASP A 185 15.35 0.39 8.76
CA ASP A 185 13.97 0.59 8.38
C ASP A 185 13.27 -0.74 8.02
N PRO A 186 11.94 -0.76 7.86
CA PRO A 186 11.20 -1.97 7.49
C PRO A 186 11.60 -2.56 6.13
N TRP A 187 12.21 -1.75 5.27
CA TRP A 187 12.73 -2.14 3.96
C TRP A 187 14.20 -2.58 4.00
N LYS A 188 14.78 -2.68 5.20
CA LYS A 188 16.16 -3.06 5.51
C LYS A 188 17.22 -2.05 5.06
N HIS A 189 16.83 -0.85 4.70
CA HIS A 189 17.72 0.28 4.45
C HIS A 189 18.12 0.96 5.76
N GLN A 190 19.27 1.63 5.74
CA GLN A 190 19.76 2.41 6.87
C GLN A 190 19.11 3.79 6.87
N PHE A 191 18.92 4.37 8.06
CA PHE A 191 18.45 5.75 8.17
C PHE A 191 19.54 6.74 7.73
N MET A 192 19.15 7.72 6.93
CA MET A 192 20.05 8.76 6.43
C MET A 192 20.09 9.93 7.40
N TYR A 193 21.30 10.39 7.71
CA TYR A 193 21.55 11.50 8.62
C TYR A 193 22.44 12.54 7.95
N SER A 194 22.02 13.79 7.94
CA SER A 194 22.82 14.92 7.50
C SER A 194 22.69 16.10 8.46
N LEU A 195 23.78 16.80 8.71
CA LEU A 195 23.82 18.00 9.54
C LEU A 195 24.26 19.17 8.64
N VAL A 196 23.38 20.15 8.46
CA VAL A 196 23.68 21.37 7.71
C VAL A 196 23.53 22.57 8.66
N GLY A 197 24.66 23.08 9.14
CA GLY A 197 24.68 24.10 10.20
C GLY A 197 24.13 23.52 11.50
N GLU A 198 23.04 24.08 12.01
CA GLU A 198 22.32 23.57 13.19
C GLU A 198 21.12 22.69 12.84
N ASN A 199 20.77 22.61 11.56
CA ASN A 199 19.62 21.83 11.10
C ASN A 199 20.02 20.37 10.89
N VAL A 200 19.29 19.49 11.54
CA VAL A 200 19.46 18.04 11.40
C VAL A 200 18.42 17.52 10.42
N PHE A 201 18.88 16.79 9.42
CA PHE A 201 18.05 16.06 8.48
C PHE A 201 18.16 14.57 8.80
N LEU A 202 17.01 13.97 9.15
CA LEU A 202 16.89 12.54 9.43
C LEU A 202 15.71 11.98 8.64
N TYR A 203 15.98 11.03 7.75
CA TYR A 203 14.97 10.43 6.88
C TYR A 203 15.29 8.98 6.51
N SER A 204 14.28 8.28 5.97
CA SER A 204 14.38 6.94 5.40
C SER A 204 14.19 7.02 3.89
N THR A 205 14.99 6.28 3.11
CA THR A 205 14.90 6.19 1.64
C THR A 205 13.71 5.34 1.14
N GLY A 206 12.72 5.11 1.99
CA GLY A 206 11.52 4.34 1.64
C GLY A 206 11.77 2.93 1.09
N LEU A 207 10.82 2.49 0.25
CA LEU A 207 10.80 1.17 -0.37
C LEU A 207 11.80 1.01 -1.51
N ASP A 208 12.02 2.07 -2.29
CA ASP A 208 12.90 2.05 -3.47
C ASP A 208 14.38 2.11 -3.09
N GLY A 209 14.71 2.64 -1.91
CA GLY A 209 16.09 2.79 -1.45
C GLY A 209 16.82 3.93 -2.18
N ILE A 210 16.10 4.83 -2.84
CA ILE A 210 16.66 5.92 -3.64
C ILE A 210 16.41 7.23 -2.90
N ASP A 211 17.47 8.02 -2.71
CA ASP A 211 17.39 9.32 -2.07
C ASP A 211 16.69 10.37 -2.97
N GLY A 212 15.83 11.21 -2.36
CA GLY A 212 15.09 12.25 -3.06
C GLY A 212 13.84 11.74 -3.79
N SER A 213 13.40 10.52 -3.48
CA SER A 213 12.16 9.95 -4.00
C SER A 213 10.94 10.49 -3.25
N LYS A 214 9.75 10.25 -3.81
CA LYS A 214 8.47 10.58 -3.13
C LYS A 214 8.18 9.66 -1.94
N ASP A 215 8.84 8.52 -1.91
CA ASP A 215 8.65 7.49 -0.89
C ASP A 215 9.50 7.75 0.37
N ASP A 216 10.31 8.83 0.35
CA ASP A 216 11.16 9.24 1.45
C ASP A 216 10.33 9.65 2.68
N VAL A 217 10.67 9.06 3.82
CA VAL A 217 9.98 9.33 5.09
C VAL A 217 10.83 10.25 5.94
N PHE A 218 10.35 11.49 6.12
CA PHE A 218 11.03 12.50 6.94
C PHE A 218 10.54 12.49 8.39
N ASN A 219 11.46 12.79 9.31
CA ASN A 219 11.10 13.02 10.71
C ASN A 219 10.47 14.41 10.90
N THR A 220 9.24 14.46 11.41
CA THR A 220 8.52 15.72 11.69
C THR A 220 9.00 16.42 12.97
N SER A 221 9.63 15.70 13.90
CA SER A 221 10.06 16.24 15.20
C SER A 221 11.39 16.99 15.15
N VAL A 222 12.22 16.69 14.16
CA VAL A 222 13.51 17.33 13.92
C VAL A 222 13.35 18.21 12.68
N SER A 223 12.45 19.19 12.78
CA SER A 223 12.24 20.12 11.68
C SER A 223 13.43 21.10 11.67
N PRO A 224 14.10 21.31 10.52
CA PRO A 224 14.72 22.59 10.27
C PRO A 224 13.58 23.61 10.36
N ALA A 225 13.81 24.82 10.84
CA ALA A 225 12.80 25.87 10.81
C ALA A 225 12.41 26.33 9.38
N SER A 226 12.55 25.49 8.35
CA SER A 226 12.30 25.80 6.95
C SER A 226 12.06 24.53 6.13
N ALA A 227 10.90 23.90 6.30
CA ALA A 227 10.21 23.35 5.15
C ALA A 227 9.07 24.33 4.88
N ASN A 228 9.28 25.20 3.91
CA ASN A 228 8.21 25.97 3.30
C ASN A 228 7.10 24.95 2.99
N PRO A 229 5.88 25.06 3.55
CA PRO A 229 4.79 24.26 3.05
C PRO A 229 4.67 24.66 1.59
N LEU A 230 4.94 23.73 0.67
CA LEU A 230 4.52 23.92 -0.70
C LEU A 230 3.02 24.14 -0.62
N ASN A 231 2.66 25.40 -0.88
CA ASN A 231 1.33 25.94 -1.05
C ASN A 231 0.40 24.86 -1.63
N GLU A 232 -0.58 24.44 -0.84
CA GLU A 232 -1.71 23.66 -1.32
C GLU A 232 -3.04 24.44 -1.12
N ASP A 233 -2.90 25.76 -0.93
CA ASP A 233 -3.97 26.73 -0.69
C ASP A 233 -3.89 27.98 -1.59
N ASP A 234 -2.99 28.00 -2.60
CA ASP A 234 -2.89 29.08 -3.61
C ASP A 234 -3.65 28.80 -4.93
N GLU A 235 -4.66 27.92 -4.94
CA GLU A 235 -5.68 27.91 -6.01
C GLU A 235 -6.99 28.49 -5.50
N ALA A 236 -7.07 29.82 -5.38
CA ALA A 236 -8.23 30.61 -5.81
C ALA A 236 -8.08 32.10 -5.46
N VAL A 237 -7.29 32.87 -6.22
CA VAL A 237 -7.68 34.25 -6.58
C VAL A 237 -7.07 34.60 -7.94
N VAL A 238 -7.71 34.16 -9.02
CA VAL A 238 -7.61 34.86 -10.31
C VAL A 238 -8.52 36.08 -10.20
N THR A 239 -7.98 37.21 -9.74
CA THR A 239 -8.62 38.51 -9.94
C THR A 239 -8.38 38.93 -11.38
N VAL A 240 -9.35 38.61 -12.25
CA VAL A 240 -9.48 39.28 -13.53
C VAL A 240 -9.81 40.74 -13.25
N THR A 241 -8.87 41.61 -13.55
CA THR A 241 -9.12 43.03 -13.73
C THR A 241 -10.07 43.22 -14.91
N VAL A 242 -11.23 43.81 -14.66
CA VAL A 242 -12.01 44.50 -15.69
C VAL A 242 -12.25 45.91 -15.19
N GLY A 243 -11.57 46.86 -15.82
CA GLY A 243 -11.87 48.28 -15.65
C GLY A 243 -13.15 48.65 -16.39
N LYS A 244 -13.94 49.56 -15.81
CA LYS A 244 -14.16 50.93 -16.31
C LYS A 244 -14.90 51.74 -15.25
#